data_AF-A0A959V4C4-F1
#
_entry.id   AF-A0A959V4C4-F1
#
_cell.length_a   1.000
_cell.length_b   1.000
_cell.length_c   1.000
_cell.angle_alpha   90.00
_cell.angle_beta   90.00
_cell.angle_gamma   90.00
#
_symmetry.space_group_name_H-M   'P 1'
#
loop_
_entity.id
_entity.type
_entity.pdbx_description
1 polymer ?
#
loop_
_entity_poly.entity_id
_entity_poly.type
_entity_poly.pdbx_seq_one_letter_code
_entity_poly.pdbx_strand_id
1 'polypeptide(L)'
;SRSGLPAATVLAERELFSSSGASFLLTTGDLFINTKADLARHRRVFYDQLGIPVFNAVGNHDLDGGDYEALLGPTSFAFDVGPDRFVVLDTERDDGRIIGRQAELLFEATELAGQGRIRNLFVISHRPVWAEVQPMFDGLFEHNTRSVLAQGPGPGVLEALDAAAAGAGVFWFSGSMGGGAPSSILWQVMPSGVVYGMSAVRDEPRDALLLISVDDGGVHPEALSLTGRELPAVKDLDVAYWRSRQGDPQPFNWRLLPLKTWNVISDRAFWWGMAAMLVMSMLLRRIVRR
;
A
#
# COMPACT_ATOMS: atom_id res chain seq x y z
N SER A 1 11.33 4.82 2.38
CA SER A 1 12.75 5.08 2.70
C SER A 1 13.36 5.97 1.60
N ARG A 2 14.53 6.63 1.77
CA ARG A 2 15.25 7.32 0.66
C ARG A 2 16.31 6.44 0.00
N SER A 3 16.50 5.23 0.52
CA SER A 3 17.61 4.33 0.17
C SER A 3 17.28 3.38 -0.99
N GLY A 4 16.03 3.36 -1.47
CA GLY A 4 15.60 2.36 -2.46
C GLY A 4 15.69 0.94 -1.91
N LEU A 5 15.42 0.78 -0.61
CA LEU A 5 15.36 -0.47 0.12
C LEU A 5 13.97 -0.61 0.76
N PRO A 6 13.52 -1.85 1.05
CA PRO A 6 12.32 -2.06 1.84
C PRO A 6 12.44 -1.34 3.19
N ALA A 7 11.30 -1.11 3.83
CA ALA A 7 11.23 -0.56 5.17
C ALA A 7 12.22 -1.27 6.10
N ALA A 8 12.97 -0.50 6.89
CA ALA A 8 13.86 -1.01 7.92
C ALA A 8 13.14 -1.94 8.90
N THR A 9 11.86 -1.68 9.21
CA THR A 9 11.02 -2.57 10.03
C THR A 9 10.82 -3.94 9.37
N VAL A 10 10.54 -3.98 8.07
CA VAL A 10 10.48 -5.24 7.28
C VAL A 10 11.84 -5.93 7.23
N LEU A 11 12.92 -5.17 7.04
CA LEU A 11 14.27 -5.72 6.99
C LEU A 11 14.79 -6.19 8.34
N ALA A 12 14.27 -5.69 9.46
CA ALA A 12 14.61 -6.15 10.80
C ALA A 12 13.96 -7.50 11.09
N GLU A 13 12.74 -7.70 10.60
CA GLU A 13 11.89 -8.85 10.91
C GLU A 13 11.84 -9.90 9.78
N ARG A 14 12.94 -10.06 9.03
CA ARG A 14 12.99 -10.99 7.88
C ARG A 14 12.70 -12.44 8.27
N GLU A 15 13.09 -12.84 9.48
CA GLU A 15 12.86 -14.19 9.98
C GLU A 15 11.36 -14.49 10.15
N LEU A 16 10.52 -13.47 10.43
CA LEU A 16 9.06 -13.65 10.55
C LEU A 16 8.43 -14.20 9.28
N PHE A 17 8.93 -13.80 8.11
CA PHE A 17 8.39 -14.30 6.84
C PHE A 17 8.62 -15.80 6.71
N SER A 18 9.83 -16.26 6.99
CA SER A 18 10.18 -17.68 6.94
C SER A 18 9.54 -18.52 8.05
N SER A 19 9.34 -17.94 9.24
CA SER A 19 8.79 -18.65 10.41
C SER A 19 7.27 -18.62 10.49
N SER A 20 6.60 -17.70 9.80
CA SER A 20 5.14 -17.60 9.74
C SER A 20 4.45 -18.80 9.08
N GLY A 21 5.20 -19.61 8.31
CA GLY A 21 4.63 -20.67 7.47
C GLY A 21 3.87 -20.15 6.25
N ALA A 22 3.98 -18.85 5.93
CA ALA A 22 3.38 -18.27 4.75
C ALA A 22 3.85 -18.98 3.46
N SER A 23 2.93 -19.17 2.51
CA SER A 23 3.25 -19.80 1.23
C SER A 23 3.82 -18.81 0.21
N PHE A 24 3.51 -17.52 0.36
CA PHE A 24 3.96 -16.43 -0.50
C PHE A 24 3.72 -15.08 0.17
N LEU A 25 4.38 -14.03 -0.34
CA LEU A 25 4.15 -12.64 0.04
C LEU A 25 3.44 -11.89 -1.10
N LEU A 26 2.35 -11.20 -0.79
CA LEU A 26 1.70 -10.24 -1.70
C LEU A 26 1.99 -8.82 -1.21
N THR A 27 2.52 -7.98 -2.08
CA THR A 27 2.73 -6.56 -1.82
C THR A 27 1.69 -5.72 -2.57
N THR A 28 1.18 -4.70 -1.89
CA THR A 28 0.19 -3.74 -2.40
C THR A 28 0.88 -2.53 -3.05
N GLY A 29 2.04 -2.72 -3.67
CA GLY A 29 2.80 -1.71 -4.42
C GLY A 29 3.75 -0.83 -3.64
N ASP A 30 4.43 0.03 -4.38
CA ASP A 30 5.54 0.88 -3.92
C ASP A 30 6.64 0.07 -3.23
N LEU A 31 6.95 -1.08 -3.84
CA LEU A 31 8.04 -1.94 -3.40
C LEU A 31 9.40 -1.31 -3.72
N PHE A 32 9.49 -0.60 -4.85
CA PHE A 32 10.68 0.11 -5.29
C PHE A 32 10.46 1.62 -5.26
N ILE A 33 11.55 2.40 -5.16
CA ILE A 33 11.52 3.84 -5.49
C ILE A 33 11.87 4.03 -6.97
N ASN A 34 12.81 3.21 -7.45
CA ASN A 34 13.16 3.12 -8.86
C ASN A 34 13.51 1.67 -9.17
N THR A 35 12.62 0.97 -9.86
CA THR A 35 12.75 -0.48 -10.09
C THR A 35 14.09 -0.85 -10.72
N LYS A 36 14.55 -0.11 -11.73
CA LYS A 36 15.81 -0.39 -12.42
C LYS A 36 17.03 -0.27 -11.50
N ALA A 37 17.08 0.78 -10.67
CA ALA A 37 18.20 1.03 -9.77
C ALA A 37 18.17 0.14 -8.51
N ASP A 38 16.97 -0.26 -8.08
CA ASP A 38 16.76 -0.90 -6.78
C ASP A 38 16.68 -2.42 -6.85
N LEU A 39 16.28 -3.00 -7.99
CA LEU A 39 15.99 -4.42 -8.13
C LEU A 39 17.16 -5.33 -7.71
N ALA A 40 18.37 -5.05 -8.17
CA ALA A 40 19.54 -5.88 -7.86
C ALA A 40 19.85 -5.91 -6.34
N ARG A 41 19.62 -4.77 -5.68
CA ARG A 41 19.82 -4.65 -4.23
C ARG A 41 18.66 -5.28 -3.46
N HIS A 42 17.41 -5.07 -3.89
CA HIS A 42 16.22 -5.72 -3.33
C HIS A 42 16.30 -7.24 -3.37
N ARG A 43 16.72 -7.82 -4.50
CA ARG A 43 16.95 -9.27 -4.63
C ARG A 43 17.89 -9.77 -3.53
N ARG A 44 19.08 -9.17 -3.46
CA ARG A 44 20.12 -9.60 -2.52
C ARG A 44 19.71 -9.49 -1.05
N VAL A 45 19.08 -8.37 -0.65
CA VAL A 45 18.84 -8.09 0.77
C VAL A 45 17.48 -8.57 1.26
N PHE A 46 16.53 -8.80 0.37
CA PHE A 46 15.17 -9.14 0.72
C PHE A 46 14.72 -10.44 0.05
N TYR A 47 14.52 -10.47 -1.27
CA TYR A 47 13.89 -11.63 -1.93
C TYR A 47 14.67 -12.93 -1.75
N ASP A 48 16.00 -12.91 -1.91
CA ASP A 48 16.85 -14.09 -1.78
C ASP A 48 16.86 -14.63 -0.33
N GLN A 49 16.40 -13.84 0.63
CA GLN A 49 16.36 -14.20 2.06
C GLN A 49 14.97 -14.67 2.52
N LEU A 50 13.90 -14.39 1.77
CA LEU A 50 12.52 -14.68 2.20
C LEU A 50 12.18 -16.17 2.17
N GLY A 51 12.77 -16.93 1.23
CA GLY A 51 12.47 -18.35 1.03
C GLY A 51 11.07 -18.65 0.47
N ILE A 52 10.27 -17.62 0.20
CA ILE A 52 8.91 -17.70 -0.35
C ILE A 52 8.78 -16.77 -1.57
N PRO A 53 7.93 -17.10 -2.55
CA PRO A 53 7.70 -16.23 -3.71
C PRO A 53 7.03 -14.92 -3.31
N VAL A 54 7.35 -13.86 -4.06
CA VAL A 54 6.80 -12.51 -3.86
C VAL A 54 6.06 -12.09 -5.12
N PHE A 55 4.83 -11.63 -4.93
CA PHE A 55 3.97 -11.07 -5.97
C PHE A 55 3.67 -9.62 -5.63
N ASN A 56 3.75 -8.72 -6.61
CA ASN A 56 3.56 -7.28 -6.39
C ASN A 56 2.46 -6.73 -7.29
N ALA A 57 1.45 -6.10 -6.68
CA ALA A 57 0.60 -5.14 -7.38
C ALA A 57 1.39 -3.84 -7.52
N VAL A 58 1.60 -3.32 -8.72
CA VAL A 58 2.47 -2.14 -8.90
C VAL A 58 1.87 -0.89 -8.28
N GLY A 59 2.69 -0.12 -7.58
CA GLY A 59 2.41 1.26 -7.16
C GLY A 59 3.09 2.30 -8.03
N ASN A 60 2.81 3.58 -7.78
CA ASN A 60 3.34 4.67 -8.61
C ASN A 60 4.86 4.66 -8.66
N HIS A 61 5.54 4.32 -7.56
CA HIS A 61 6.99 4.29 -7.51
C HIS A 61 7.60 3.04 -8.16
N ASP A 62 6.85 1.95 -8.29
CA ASP A 62 7.33 0.76 -9.00
C ASP A 62 7.50 1.03 -10.50
N LEU A 63 6.66 1.90 -11.05
CA LEU A 63 6.69 2.27 -12.46
C LEU A 63 7.72 3.38 -12.77
N ASP A 64 8.29 4.01 -11.74
CA ASP A 64 9.39 4.97 -11.89
C ASP A 64 10.63 4.28 -12.49
N GLY A 65 11.04 4.75 -13.67
CA GLY A 65 12.19 4.21 -14.41
C GLY A 65 11.85 3.36 -15.64
N GLY A 66 10.57 3.08 -15.90
CA GLY A 66 10.07 2.64 -17.22
C GLY A 66 10.36 1.20 -17.65
N ASP A 67 11.01 0.39 -16.81
CA ASP A 67 11.48 -0.96 -17.17
C ASP A 67 10.79 -2.09 -16.36
N TYR A 68 9.73 -1.82 -15.59
CA TYR A 68 9.12 -2.81 -14.68
C TYR A 68 8.74 -4.11 -15.41
N GLU A 69 7.93 -4.04 -16.46
CA GLU A 69 7.43 -5.24 -17.14
C GLU A 69 8.53 -6.04 -17.82
N ALA A 70 9.56 -5.35 -18.35
CA ALA A 70 10.72 -6.00 -18.95
C ALA A 70 11.57 -6.75 -17.92
N LEU A 71 11.57 -6.31 -16.66
CA LEU A 71 12.40 -6.87 -15.58
C LEU A 71 11.67 -7.91 -14.72
N LEU A 72 10.36 -7.73 -14.52
CA LEU A 72 9.57 -8.46 -13.52
C LEU A 72 8.29 -9.11 -14.08
N GLY A 73 7.94 -8.83 -15.34
CA GLY A 73 6.74 -9.38 -15.97
C GLY A 73 5.50 -8.46 -15.85
N PRO A 74 4.32 -8.95 -16.26
CA PRO A 74 3.14 -8.10 -16.44
C PRO A 74 2.69 -7.43 -15.15
N THR A 75 2.17 -6.20 -15.24
CA THR A 75 1.66 -5.46 -14.06
C THR A 75 0.28 -5.89 -13.59
N SER A 76 -0.45 -6.65 -14.43
CA SER A 76 -1.74 -7.25 -14.08
C SER A 76 -1.77 -8.72 -14.50
N PHE A 77 -2.20 -9.58 -13.58
CA PHE A 77 -2.21 -11.02 -13.78
C PHE A 77 -3.13 -11.71 -12.77
N ALA A 78 -3.40 -12.98 -12.98
CA ALA A 78 -4.16 -13.81 -12.06
C ALA A 78 -3.49 -15.17 -11.88
N PHE A 79 -3.65 -15.77 -10.70
CA PHE A 79 -3.15 -17.09 -10.39
C PHE A 79 -4.05 -17.79 -9.37
N ASP A 80 -3.92 -19.11 -9.26
CA ASP A 80 -4.71 -19.93 -8.35
C ASP A 80 -3.80 -20.58 -7.30
N VAL A 81 -4.32 -20.67 -6.07
CA VAL A 81 -3.75 -21.48 -4.99
C VAL A 81 -4.86 -22.39 -4.49
N GLY A 82 -4.85 -23.63 -4.97
CA GLY A 82 -5.94 -24.56 -4.70
C GLY A 82 -7.29 -23.99 -5.19
N PRO A 83 -8.31 -23.84 -4.31
CA PRO A 83 -9.62 -23.31 -4.66
C PRO A 83 -9.69 -21.77 -4.68
N ASP A 84 -8.59 -21.07 -4.38
CA ASP A 84 -8.58 -19.63 -4.19
C ASP A 84 -7.95 -18.93 -5.40
N ARG A 85 -8.63 -17.89 -5.90
CA ARG A 85 -8.18 -17.10 -7.05
C ARG A 85 -7.62 -15.77 -6.56
N PHE A 86 -6.45 -15.41 -7.07
CA PHE A 86 -5.81 -14.12 -6.85
C PHE A 86 -5.82 -13.34 -8.16
N VAL A 87 -6.23 -12.08 -8.11
CA VAL A 87 -6.22 -11.13 -9.22
C VAL A 87 -5.41 -9.92 -8.79
N VAL A 88 -4.29 -9.69 -9.47
CA VAL A 88 -3.41 -8.55 -9.24
C VAL A 88 -3.69 -7.50 -10.31
N LEU A 89 -4.02 -6.29 -9.86
CA LEU A 89 -4.42 -5.15 -10.70
C LEU A 89 -3.37 -4.04 -10.62
N ASP A 90 -3.15 -3.39 -11.75
CA ASP A 90 -2.39 -2.17 -11.93
C ASP A 90 -3.34 -0.97 -11.94
N THR A 91 -3.53 -0.37 -10.77
CA THR A 91 -4.34 0.84 -10.57
C THR A 91 -3.59 2.14 -10.85
N GLU A 92 -2.33 2.07 -11.29
CA GLU A 92 -1.57 3.25 -11.73
C GLU A 92 -1.90 3.63 -13.18
N ARG A 93 -2.46 2.69 -13.93
CA ARG A 93 -2.92 2.88 -15.31
C ARG A 93 -4.34 3.44 -15.37
N ASP A 94 -4.66 4.06 -16.50
CA ASP A 94 -6.02 4.45 -16.89
C ASP A 94 -6.79 5.30 -15.86
N ASP A 95 -6.05 6.06 -15.04
CA ASP A 95 -6.56 6.84 -13.90
C ASP A 95 -7.28 5.96 -12.85
N GLY A 96 -6.73 4.78 -12.55
CA GLY A 96 -7.27 3.84 -11.57
C GLY A 96 -8.41 2.94 -12.08
N ARG A 97 -8.86 3.13 -13.32
CA ARG A 97 -9.97 2.36 -13.88
C ARG A 97 -9.52 0.96 -14.28
N ILE A 98 -10.32 -0.03 -13.91
CA ILE A 98 -10.14 -1.44 -14.27
C ILE A 98 -10.82 -1.66 -15.62
N ILE A 99 -10.05 -1.53 -16.71
CA ILE A 99 -10.53 -1.67 -18.09
C ILE A 99 -9.64 -2.61 -18.91
N GLY A 100 -10.12 -3.00 -20.10
CA GLY A 100 -9.39 -3.88 -21.01
C GLY A 100 -9.02 -5.22 -20.36
N ARG A 101 -7.76 -5.63 -20.46
CA ARG A 101 -7.30 -6.92 -19.93
C ARG A 101 -7.51 -7.06 -18.42
N GLN A 102 -7.40 -5.98 -17.66
CA GLN A 102 -7.60 -6.03 -16.20
C GLN A 102 -9.05 -6.31 -15.84
N ALA A 103 -9.99 -5.72 -16.61
CA ALA A 103 -11.41 -6.00 -16.47
C ALA A 103 -11.74 -7.46 -16.84
N GLU A 104 -11.16 -7.99 -17.93
CA GLU A 104 -11.33 -9.39 -18.31
C GLU A 104 -10.91 -10.34 -17.17
N LEU A 105 -9.73 -10.12 -16.59
CA LEU A 105 -9.22 -10.94 -15.48
C LEU A 105 -10.15 -10.89 -14.25
N LEU A 106 -10.63 -9.69 -13.91
CA LEU A 106 -11.50 -9.50 -12.75
C LEU A 106 -12.89 -10.10 -12.97
N PHE A 107 -13.51 -9.82 -14.11
CA PHE A 107 -14.85 -10.32 -14.41
C PHE A 107 -14.86 -11.84 -14.54
N GLU A 108 -13.86 -12.44 -15.19
CA GLU A 108 -13.70 -13.90 -15.21
C GLU A 108 -13.64 -14.47 -13.78
N ALA A 109 -12.87 -13.84 -12.89
CA ALA A 109 -12.79 -14.28 -11.50
C ALA A 109 -14.12 -14.14 -10.75
N THR A 110 -14.88 -13.07 -10.96
CA THR A 110 -16.22 -12.91 -10.36
C THR A 110 -17.23 -13.92 -10.91
N GLU A 111 -17.15 -14.28 -12.19
CA GLU A 111 -17.98 -15.33 -12.78
C GLU A 111 -17.65 -16.71 -12.17
N LEU A 112 -16.36 -17.02 -12.00
CA LEU A 112 -15.93 -18.25 -11.33
C LEU A 112 -16.43 -18.31 -9.88
N ALA A 113 -16.40 -17.19 -9.15
CA ALA A 113 -16.96 -17.10 -7.80
C ALA A 113 -18.48 -17.35 -7.80
N GLY A 114 -19.23 -16.68 -8.69
CA GLY A 114 -20.69 -16.86 -8.80
C GLY A 114 -21.10 -18.28 -9.21
N GLN A 115 -20.23 -19.02 -9.90
CA GLN A 115 -20.42 -20.42 -10.27
C GLN A 115 -20.01 -21.40 -9.16
N GLY A 116 -19.49 -20.92 -8.03
CA GLY A 116 -18.95 -21.76 -6.95
C GLY A 116 -17.69 -22.55 -7.36
N ARG A 117 -16.96 -22.09 -8.38
CA ARG A 117 -15.74 -22.75 -8.89
C ARG A 117 -14.50 -22.36 -8.12
N ILE A 118 -14.55 -21.25 -7.39
CA ILE A 118 -13.53 -20.80 -6.45
C ILE A 118 -14.17 -20.55 -5.09
N ARG A 119 -13.40 -20.75 -4.02
CA ARG A 119 -13.87 -20.51 -2.64
C ARG A 119 -13.64 -19.07 -2.21
N ASN A 120 -12.48 -18.52 -2.56
CA ASN A 120 -12.15 -17.13 -2.28
C ASN A 120 -11.60 -16.42 -3.52
N LEU A 121 -11.95 -15.14 -3.66
CA LEU A 121 -11.40 -14.19 -4.61
C LEU A 121 -10.64 -13.11 -3.85
N PHE A 122 -9.33 -13.05 -4.09
CA PHE A 122 -8.45 -12.01 -3.57
C PHE A 122 -8.03 -11.06 -4.70
N VAL A 123 -8.43 -9.80 -4.59
CA VAL A 123 -8.06 -8.71 -5.49
C VAL A 123 -6.99 -7.86 -4.82
N ILE A 124 -5.85 -7.66 -5.48
CA ILE A 124 -4.72 -6.91 -4.94
C ILE A 124 -4.45 -5.72 -5.86
N SER A 125 -4.37 -4.52 -5.30
CA SER A 125 -4.02 -3.30 -6.03
C SER A 125 -3.15 -2.37 -5.18
N HIS A 126 -2.61 -1.31 -5.79
CA HIS A 126 -1.93 -0.27 -5.03
C HIS A 126 -2.90 0.82 -4.56
N ARG A 127 -3.59 1.49 -5.48
CA ARG A 127 -4.55 2.54 -5.14
C ARG A 127 -5.85 1.92 -4.64
N PRO A 128 -6.45 2.47 -3.56
CA PRO A 128 -7.76 2.07 -3.09
C PRO A 128 -8.88 2.71 -3.93
N VAL A 129 -8.94 2.39 -5.22
CA VAL A 129 -9.92 2.99 -6.16
C VAL A 129 -11.36 2.70 -5.75
N TRP A 130 -11.60 1.60 -5.05
CA TRP A 130 -12.90 1.27 -4.45
C TRP A 130 -13.35 2.30 -3.39
N ALA A 131 -12.42 2.98 -2.73
CA ALA A 131 -12.74 3.95 -1.68
C ALA A 131 -13.25 5.29 -2.24
N GLU A 132 -12.88 5.63 -3.49
CA GLU A 132 -13.14 6.95 -4.09
C GLU A 132 -14.63 7.20 -4.36
N VAL A 133 -15.43 6.14 -4.49
CA VAL A 133 -16.86 6.19 -4.83
C VAL A 133 -17.76 5.72 -3.70
N GLN A 134 -17.20 5.51 -2.51
CA GLN A 134 -17.91 4.95 -1.37
C GLN A 134 -17.86 5.95 -0.19
N PRO A 135 -18.99 6.61 0.17
CA PRO A 135 -19.01 7.69 1.17
C PRO A 135 -18.46 7.31 2.56
N MET A 136 -18.46 6.03 2.91
CA MET A 136 -17.91 5.59 4.19
C MET A 136 -16.38 5.75 4.29
N PHE A 137 -15.68 5.89 3.17
CA PHE A 137 -14.23 6.11 3.15
C PHE A 137 -13.85 7.58 2.93
N ASP A 138 -14.83 8.47 2.83
CA ASP A 138 -14.60 9.91 2.68
C ASP A 138 -13.67 10.43 3.77
N GLY A 139 -12.66 11.20 3.35
CA GLY A 139 -11.66 11.80 4.23
C GLY A 139 -10.56 10.85 4.73
N LEU A 140 -10.75 9.53 4.72
CA LEU A 140 -9.80 8.59 5.35
C LEU A 140 -8.42 8.55 4.67
N PHE A 141 -8.40 8.83 3.38
CA PHE A 141 -7.25 8.61 2.49
C PHE A 141 -6.79 9.90 1.81
N GLU A 142 -6.97 11.06 2.44
CA GLU A 142 -6.74 12.40 1.85
C GLU A 142 -5.31 12.63 1.36
N HIS A 143 -4.34 11.89 1.87
CA HIS A 143 -2.92 12.02 1.53
C HIS A 143 -2.39 10.84 0.72
N ASN A 144 -3.26 10.04 0.13
CA ASN A 144 -2.92 8.89 -0.71
C ASN A 144 -2.75 9.32 -2.17
N THR A 145 -2.08 8.50 -2.98
CA THR A 145 -2.18 8.57 -4.44
C THR A 145 -3.64 8.33 -4.84
N ARG A 146 -4.23 9.27 -5.57
CA ARG A 146 -5.64 9.24 -5.98
C ARG A 146 -5.76 9.40 -7.49
N SER A 147 -6.88 8.93 -8.03
CA SER A 147 -7.28 9.25 -9.39
C SER A 147 -7.47 10.77 -9.52
N VAL A 148 -7.09 11.34 -10.67
CA VAL A 148 -7.23 12.77 -10.95
C VAL A 148 -8.71 13.18 -10.94
N LEU A 149 -9.56 12.29 -11.44
CA LEU A 149 -11.01 12.53 -11.57
C LEU A 149 -11.86 11.80 -10.53
N ALA A 150 -11.24 11.05 -9.60
CA ALA A 150 -11.90 10.27 -8.55
C ALA A 150 -13.09 9.40 -9.07
N GLN A 151 -12.89 8.70 -10.19
CA GLN A 151 -13.96 7.96 -10.88
C GLN A 151 -14.19 6.55 -10.33
N GLY A 152 -13.38 6.11 -9.37
CA GLY A 152 -13.40 4.74 -8.87
C GLY A 152 -12.94 3.70 -9.89
N PRO A 153 -13.24 2.41 -9.67
CA PRO A 153 -12.67 1.32 -10.47
C PRO A 153 -13.27 1.19 -11.88
N GLY A 154 -14.29 1.98 -12.22
CA GLY A 154 -15.03 1.84 -13.47
C GLY A 154 -16.36 1.08 -13.32
N PRO A 155 -17.18 1.07 -14.38
CA PRO A 155 -18.56 0.60 -14.32
C PRO A 155 -18.65 -0.91 -14.08
N GLY A 156 -19.56 -1.34 -13.20
CA GLY A 156 -19.89 -2.76 -12.99
C GLY A 156 -18.91 -3.53 -12.10
N VAL A 157 -17.75 -2.94 -11.76
CA VAL A 157 -16.72 -3.63 -10.97
C VAL A 157 -17.18 -3.91 -9.55
N LEU A 158 -17.72 -2.89 -8.86
CA LEU A 158 -18.17 -3.05 -7.47
C LEU A 158 -19.41 -3.95 -7.42
N GLU A 159 -20.32 -3.81 -8.38
CA GLU A 159 -21.52 -4.65 -8.50
C GLU A 159 -21.18 -6.12 -8.75
N ALA A 160 -20.16 -6.41 -9.57
CA ALA A 160 -19.70 -7.77 -9.81
C ALA A 160 -19.06 -8.41 -8.56
N LEU A 161 -18.30 -7.64 -7.77
CA LEU A 161 -17.73 -8.10 -6.51
C LEU A 161 -18.83 -8.36 -5.46
N ASP A 162 -19.82 -7.47 -5.36
CA ASP A 162 -20.96 -7.67 -4.48
C ASP A 162 -21.77 -8.91 -4.86
N ALA A 163 -21.98 -9.17 -6.15
CA ALA A 163 -22.64 -10.37 -6.63
C ALA A 163 -21.82 -11.65 -6.33
N ALA A 164 -20.49 -11.59 -6.50
CA ALA A 164 -19.60 -12.71 -6.21
C ALA A 164 -19.57 -13.06 -4.71
N ALA A 165 -19.72 -12.07 -3.83
CA ALA A 165 -19.72 -12.26 -2.37
C ALA A 165 -20.89 -13.11 -1.85
N ALA A 166 -21.92 -13.35 -2.67
CA ALA A 166 -23.00 -14.27 -2.32
C ALA A 166 -22.58 -15.75 -2.36
N GLY A 167 -21.52 -16.10 -3.10
CA GLY A 167 -21.10 -17.49 -3.33
C GLY A 167 -19.65 -17.80 -2.92
N ALA A 168 -18.82 -16.78 -2.69
CA ALA A 168 -17.40 -16.91 -2.35
C ALA A 168 -16.99 -15.83 -1.35
N GLY A 169 -15.88 -16.05 -0.63
CA GLY A 169 -15.23 -14.96 0.11
C GLY A 169 -14.58 -13.99 -0.87
N VAL A 170 -14.90 -12.69 -0.79
CA VAL A 170 -14.35 -11.67 -1.69
C VAL A 170 -13.58 -10.63 -0.89
N PHE A 171 -12.31 -10.45 -1.23
CA PHE A 171 -11.38 -9.57 -0.53
C PHE A 171 -10.67 -8.67 -1.52
N TRP A 172 -10.67 -7.35 -1.31
CA TRP A 172 -9.87 -6.41 -2.08
C TRP A 172 -8.90 -5.68 -1.16
N PHE A 173 -7.61 -6.00 -1.30
CA PHE A 173 -6.52 -5.39 -0.55
C PHE A 173 -5.82 -4.31 -1.38
N SER A 174 -5.68 -3.13 -0.80
CA SER A 174 -4.97 -2.00 -1.41
C SER A 174 -3.86 -1.45 -0.51
N GLY A 175 -3.01 -0.61 -1.09
CA GLY A 175 -1.90 0.07 -0.42
C GLY A 175 -2.09 1.59 -0.41
N SER A 176 -1.03 2.31 -0.77
CA SER A 176 -1.05 3.76 -0.94
C SER A 176 -1.47 4.57 0.31
N MET A 177 -1.22 4.12 1.55
CA MET A 177 -1.61 4.89 2.75
C MET A 177 -0.77 6.16 2.97
N GLY A 178 -1.42 7.31 3.07
CA GLY A 178 -0.80 8.59 3.41
C GLY A 178 -0.33 8.67 4.86
N GLY A 179 0.63 9.56 5.15
CA GLY A 179 1.38 9.62 6.42
C GLY A 179 0.54 9.75 7.70
N GLY A 180 -0.70 10.24 7.60
CA GLY A 180 -1.64 10.36 8.73
C GLY A 180 -2.37 9.08 9.13
N ALA A 181 -2.21 7.97 8.40
CA ALA A 181 -2.94 6.73 8.70
C ALA A 181 -2.65 6.22 10.12
N PRO A 182 -3.67 5.94 10.97
CA PRO A 182 -3.48 5.56 12.37
C PRO A 182 -3.03 4.10 12.55
N SER A 183 -2.99 3.32 11.47
CA SER A 183 -2.63 1.90 11.45
C SER A 183 -1.97 1.55 10.11
N SER A 184 -1.17 0.49 10.09
CA SER A 184 -0.72 -0.15 8.85
C SER A 184 -1.78 -1.01 8.19
N ILE A 185 -2.88 -1.30 8.88
CA ILE A 185 -3.94 -2.21 8.43
C ILE A 185 -5.29 -1.50 8.55
N LEU A 186 -6.11 -1.66 7.51
CA LEU A 186 -7.56 -1.46 7.55
C LEU A 186 -8.25 -2.77 7.19
N TRP A 187 -9.34 -3.11 7.87
CA TRP A 187 -10.19 -4.25 7.55
C TRP A 187 -11.65 -3.86 7.68
N GLN A 188 -12.33 -3.67 6.56
CA GLN A 188 -13.73 -3.27 6.51
C GLN A 188 -14.56 -4.33 5.81
N VAL A 189 -15.51 -4.93 6.54
CA VAL A 189 -16.53 -5.82 5.97
C VAL A 189 -17.72 -4.98 5.52
N MET A 190 -18.13 -5.15 4.28
CA MET A 190 -19.28 -4.47 3.68
C MET A 190 -20.58 -5.22 3.94
N PRO A 191 -21.76 -4.57 3.80
CA PRO A 191 -23.05 -5.26 3.90
C PRO A 191 -23.22 -6.43 2.91
N SER A 192 -22.57 -6.36 1.74
CA SER A 192 -22.54 -7.43 0.74
C SER A 192 -21.69 -8.64 1.14
N GLY A 193 -20.85 -8.51 2.17
CA GLY A 193 -19.86 -9.52 2.57
C GLY A 193 -18.48 -9.31 1.95
N VAL A 194 -18.33 -8.39 0.98
CA VAL A 194 -17.01 -8.00 0.45
C VAL A 194 -16.17 -7.40 1.56
N VAL A 195 -14.90 -7.79 1.65
CA VAL A 195 -13.92 -7.19 2.55
C VAL A 195 -13.02 -6.25 1.78
N TYR A 196 -13.03 -4.96 2.14
CA TYR A 196 -12.01 -4.02 1.73
C TYR A 196 -10.94 -3.94 2.80
N GLY A 197 -9.69 -4.20 2.42
CA GLY A 197 -8.57 -4.08 3.32
C GLY A 197 -7.50 -3.17 2.76
N MET A 198 -6.68 -2.65 3.67
CA MET A 198 -5.51 -1.89 3.31
C MET A 198 -4.30 -2.43 4.06
N SER A 199 -3.13 -2.42 3.42
CA SER A 199 -1.85 -2.68 4.08
C SER A 199 -0.76 -1.73 3.59
N ALA A 200 -0.05 -1.08 4.51
CA ALA A 200 1.14 -0.29 4.18
C ALA A 200 2.15 -0.23 5.34
N VAL A 201 3.43 -0.40 5.02
CA VAL A 201 4.55 -0.30 5.96
C VAL A 201 5.36 0.96 5.62
N ARG A 202 5.70 1.77 6.63
CA ARG A 202 6.22 3.13 6.41
C ARG A 202 7.42 3.50 7.29
N ASP A 203 8.09 2.52 7.90
CA ASP A 203 9.14 2.73 8.91
C ASP A 203 8.62 3.46 10.16
N GLU A 204 7.45 3.06 10.62
CA GLU A 204 6.78 3.65 11.78
C GLU A 204 6.66 2.67 12.95
N PRO A 205 6.57 3.15 14.21
CA PRO A 205 6.41 2.29 15.38
C PRO A 205 5.15 1.40 15.37
N ARG A 206 4.21 1.67 14.46
CA ARG A 206 2.95 0.94 14.28
C ARG A 206 2.96 0.01 13.06
N ASP A 207 4.11 -0.15 12.42
CA ASP A 207 4.25 -1.00 11.25
C ASP A 207 3.85 -2.43 11.56
N ALA A 208 2.98 -2.97 10.71
CA ALA A 208 2.44 -4.30 10.82
C ALA A 208 2.17 -4.88 9.43
N LEU A 209 2.26 -6.20 9.33
CA LEU A 209 1.83 -6.96 8.16
C LEU A 209 0.46 -7.58 8.43
N LEU A 210 -0.32 -7.74 7.38
CA LEU A 210 -1.54 -8.53 7.39
C LEU A 210 -1.19 -9.98 7.03
N LEU A 211 -1.24 -10.88 8.01
CA LEU A 211 -1.09 -12.32 7.79
C LEU A 211 -2.47 -12.92 7.51
N ILE A 212 -2.63 -13.52 6.34
CA ILE A 212 -3.87 -14.18 5.93
C ILE A 212 -3.66 -15.68 5.95
N SER A 213 -4.35 -16.37 6.87
CA SER A 213 -4.44 -17.82 6.87
C SER A 213 -5.75 -18.26 6.24
N VAL A 214 -5.70 -19.27 5.38
CA VAL A 214 -6.90 -19.85 4.74
C VAL A 214 -7.00 -21.33 5.11
N ASP A 215 -8.07 -21.72 5.80
CA ASP A 215 -8.37 -23.10 6.16
C ASP A 215 -9.80 -23.47 5.77
N ASP A 216 -9.99 -24.61 5.09
CA ASP A 216 -11.31 -25.10 4.64
C ASP A 216 -12.22 -24.08 3.93
N GLY A 217 -11.67 -22.99 3.40
CA GLY A 217 -12.38 -21.87 2.78
C GLY A 217 -12.62 -20.66 3.70
N GLY A 218 -12.41 -20.80 5.01
CA GLY A 218 -12.38 -19.69 5.96
C GLY A 218 -11.11 -18.85 5.81
N VAL A 219 -11.27 -17.53 5.95
CA VAL A 219 -10.16 -16.56 5.88
C VAL A 219 -9.97 -15.92 7.24
N HIS A 220 -8.77 -16.09 7.81
CA HIS A 220 -8.42 -15.66 9.15
C HIS A 220 -7.32 -14.60 9.09
N PRO A 221 -7.66 -13.32 9.25
CA PRO A 221 -6.68 -12.25 9.26
C PRO A 221 -6.06 -12.06 10.64
N GLU A 222 -4.74 -11.93 10.67
CA GLU A 222 -3.96 -11.58 11.86
C GLU A 222 -3.03 -10.39 11.58
N ALA A 223 -2.83 -9.54 12.58
CA ALA A 223 -1.92 -8.41 12.51
C ALA A 223 -0.57 -8.84 13.09
N LEU A 224 0.45 -8.92 12.23
CA LEU A 224 1.80 -9.26 12.62
C LEU A 224 2.62 -7.99 12.82
N SER A 225 2.94 -7.67 14.07
CA SER A 225 3.71 -6.47 14.42
C SER A 225 5.16 -6.58 13.97
N LEU A 226 5.66 -5.56 13.26
CA LEU A 226 7.06 -5.47 12.83
C LEU A 226 7.96 -4.74 13.83
N THR A 227 7.39 -4.33 14.96
CA THR A 227 8.09 -3.51 15.98
C THR A 227 7.95 -4.08 17.39
N GLY A 228 7.28 -5.23 17.52
CA GLY A 228 6.92 -5.84 18.81
C GLY A 228 5.82 -5.08 19.56
N ARG A 229 5.24 -4.02 18.98
CA ARG A 229 4.10 -3.31 19.57
C ARG A 229 2.85 -4.19 19.53
N GLU A 230 2.10 -4.23 20.62
CA GLU A 230 0.79 -4.88 20.67
C GLU A 230 -0.19 -4.17 19.73
N LEU A 231 -0.93 -4.95 18.94
CA LEU A 231 -1.88 -4.47 17.94
C LEU A 231 -3.29 -4.94 18.31
N PRO A 232 -4.33 -4.12 18.04
CA PRO A 232 -5.71 -4.58 18.08
C PRO A 232 -5.92 -5.77 17.12
N ALA A 233 -6.97 -6.56 17.37
CA ALA A 233 -7.38 -7.58 16.41
C ALA A 233 -7.71 -6.93 15.06
N VAL A 234 -7.40 -7.61 13.94
CA VAL A 234 -7.59 -7.04 12.60
C VAL A 234 -9.03 -6.58 12.37
N LYS A 235 -10.01 -7.33 12.88
CA LYS A 235 -11.43 -7.01 12.76
C LYS A 235 -11.84 -5.70 13.44
N ASP A 236 -11.03 -5.23 14.40
CA ASP A 236 -11.23 -3.96 15.10
C ASP A 236 -10.53 -2.78 14.41
N LEU A 237 -9.75 -3.03 13.35
CA LEU A 237 -9.05 -2.00 12.56
C LEU A 237 -9.92 -1.54 11.39
N ASP A 238 -11.19 -1.27 11.65
CA ASP A 238 -12.20 -0.89 10.66
C ASP A 238 -12.24 0.63 10.40
N VAL A 239 -13.20 1.07 9.58
CA VAL A 239 -13.42 2.50 9.31
C VAL A 239 -13.71 3.29 10.58
N ALA A 240 -14.46 2.74 11.55
CA ALA A 240 -14.80 3.43 12.78
C ALA A 240 -13.55 3.67 13.65
N TYR A 241 -12.70 2.67 13.78
CA TYR A 241 -11.39 2.79 14.42
C TYR A 241 -10.55 3.87 13.75
N TRP A 242 -10.45 3.84 12.42
CA TRP A 242 -9.66 4.78 11.65
C TRP A 242 -10.14 6.22 11.87
N ARG A 243 -11.45 6.47 11.75
CA ARG A 243 -12.06 7.80 12.00
C ARG A 243 -11.80 8.29 13.42
N SER A 244 -11.85 7.40 14.41
CA SER A 244 -11.65 7.77 15.82
C SER A 244 -10.22 8.23 16.16
N ARG A 245 -9.24 7.93 15.30
CA ARG A 245 -7.81 8.24 15.51
C ARG A 245 -7.21 9.10 14.41
N GLN A 246 -8.01 9.49 13.43
CA GLN A 246 -7.56 10.33 12.35
C GLN A 246 -7.25 11.73 12.89
N GLY A 247 -6.03 12.19 12.67
CA GLY A 247 -5.59 13.49 13.17
C GLY A 247 -5.00 13.49 14.57
N ASP A 248 -4.89 12.33 15.26
CA ASP A 248 -4.08 12.22 16.47
C ASP A 248 -2.61 12.43 16.08
N PRO A 249 -1.98 13.56 16.43
CA PRO A 249 -0.60 13.79 16.07
C PRO A 249 0.26 12.77 16.80
N GLN A 250 1.09 12.04 16.05
CA GLN A 250 2.14 11.23 16.65
C GLN A 250 2.93 12.14 17.60
N PRO A 251 3.14 11.74 18.87
CA PRO A 251 3.87 12.57 19.81
C PRO A 251 5.24 12.88 19.22
N PHE A 252 5.57 14.18 19.15
CA PHE A 252 6.83 14.61 18.56
C PHE A 252 8.00 13.96 19.29
N ASN A 253 8.76 13.13 18.58
CA ASN A 253 9.93 12.47 19.18
C ASN A 253 11.07 13.50 19.30
N TRP A 254 11.13 14.16 20.46
CA TRP A 254 12.15 15.16 20.79
C TRP A 254 13.59 14.65 20.62
N ARG A 255 13.82 13.33 20.71
CA ARG A 255 15.14 12.73 20.48
C ARG A 255 15.60 12.81 19.03
N LEU A 256 14.66 12.97 18.08
CA LEU A 256 14.97 13.17 16.66
C LEU A 256 15.25 14.64 16.30
N LEU A 257 14.99 15.58 17.21
CA LEU A 257 15.22 17.01 16.96
C LEU A 257 16.69 17.29 16.59
N PRO A 258 17.72 16.78 17.31
CA PRO A 258 19.11 17.02 16.93
C PRO A 258 19.44 16.51 15.52
N LEU A 259 18.96 15.31 15.17
CA LEU A 259 19.16 14.71 13.86
C LEU A 259 18.47 15.50 12.75
N LYS A 260 17.19 15.89 12.96
CA LYS A 260 16.43 16.69 11.99
C LYS A 260 17.08 18.07 11.78
N THR A 261 17.49 18.73 12.86
CA THR A 261 18.20 20.02 12.81
C THR A 261 19.54 19.88 12.08
N TRP A 262 20.30 18.83 12.38
CA TRP A 262 21.56 18.56 11.68
C TRP A 262 21.34 18.33 10.19
N ASN A 263 20.36 17.50 9.81
CA ASN A 263 20.05 17.24 8.42
C ASN A 263 19.71 18.53 7.66
N VAL A 264 18.89 19.41 8.25
CA VAL A 264 18.56 20.71 7.66
C VAL A 264 19.80 21.60 7.49
N ILE A 265 20.63 21.73 8.54
CA ILE A 265 21.84 22.57 8.49
C ILE A 265 22.89 22.00 7.54
N SER A 266 22.95 20.67 7.39
CA SER A 266 23.90 19.99 6.50
C SER A 266 23.48 20.05 5.02
N ASP A 267 22.22 20.39 4.73
CA ASP A 267 21.71 20.44 3.37
C ASP A 267 22.23 21.70 2.64
N ARG A 268 22.69 21.54 1.39
CA ARG A 268 23.16 22.65 0.56
C ARG A 268 22.05 23.67 0.29
N ALA A 269 20.80 23.21 0.16
CA ALA A 269 19.66 24.08 -0.08
C ALA A 269 19.45 25.10 1.06
N PHE A 270 19.68 24.68 2.30
CA PHE A 270 19.61 25.57 3.47
C PHE A 270 20.60 26.74 3.34
N TRP A 271 21.86 26.45 2.98
CA TRP A 271 22.89 27.48 2.81
C TRP A 271 22.65 28.40 1.61
N TRP A 272 22.14 27.87 0.49
CA TRP A 272 21.74 28.69 -0.65
C TRP A 272 20.60 29.65 -0.29
N GLY A 273 19.59 29.17 0.44
CA GLY A 273 18.50 29.99 0.95
C GLY A 273 19.00 31.11 1.87
N MET A 274 19.91 30.78 2.79
CA MET A 274 20.49 31.76 3.71
C MET A 274 21.34 32.81 2.98
N ALA A 275 22.14 32.41 1.98
CA ALA A 275 22.90 33.33 1.13
C ALA A 275 21.99 34.26 0.32
N ALA A 276 20.93 33.71 -0.28
CA ALA A 276 19.93 34.50 -1.01
C ALA A 276 19.24 35.53 -0.10
N MET A 277 18.86 35.13 1.12
CA MET A 277 18.26 36.03 2.11
C MET A 277 19.22 37.17 2.49
N LEU A 278 20.51 36.89 2.66
CA LEU A 278 21.53 37.91 2.93
C LEU A 278 21.65 38.90 1.77
N VAL A 279 21.69 38.41 0.53
CA VAL A 279 21.74 39.26 -0.68
C VAL A 279 20.51 40.15 -0.76
N MET A 280 19.31 39.58 -0.62
CA MET A 280 18.06 40.37 -0.61
C MET A 280 18.06 41.41 0.50
N SER A 281 18.51 41.06 1.71
CA SER A 281 18.57 41.99 2.84
C SER A 281 19.53 43.16 2.59
N MET A 282 20.67 42.91 1.94
CA MET A 282 21.61 43.96 1.55
C MET A 282 21.02 44.88 0.46
N LEU A 283 20.33 44.31 -0.52
CA LEU A 283 19.64 45.07 -1.57
C LEU A 283 18.55 45.95 -0.97
N LEU A 284 17.73 45.40 -0.08
CA LEU A 284 16.65 46.12 0.61
C LEU A 284 17.21 47.29 1.44
N ARG A 285 18.28 47.05 2.21
CA ARG A 285 18.96 48.12 2.97
C ARG A 285 19.48 49.23 2.06
N ARG A 286 19.98 48.91 0.87
CA ARG A 286 20.43 49.91 -0.11
C ARG A 286 19.29 50.74 -0.67
N ILE A 287 18.12 50.14 -0.87
CA ILE A 287 16.93 50.84 -1.36
C ILE A 287 16.38 51.78 -0.27
N VAL A 288 16.26 51.31 0.98
CA VAL A 288 15.72 52.09 2.11
C VAL A 288 16.64 53.25 2.53
N ARG A 289 17.95 53.17 2.25
CA ARG A 289 18.92 54.23 2.56
C ARG A 289 19.06 55.28 1.45
N ARG A 290 18.35 55.14 0.33
CA ARG A 290 18.22 56.17 -0.70
C ARG A 290 16.96 56.98 -0.46
#